data_AF-A0A653UEW7-F1
#
_entry.id   AF-A0A653UEW7-F1
#
_cell.length_a   1.000
_cell.length_b   1.000
_cell.length_c   1.000
_cell.angle_alpha   90.00
_cell.angle_beta   90.00
_cell.angle_gamma   90.00
#
_symmetry.space_group_name_H-M   'P 1'
#
loop_
_entity.id
_entity.type
_entity.pdbx_description
1 polymer ?
#
loop_
_entity_poly.entity_id
_entity_poly.type
_entity_poly.pdbx_seq_one_letter_code
_entity_poly.pdbx_strand_id
1 'polypeptide(L)'
;MKQQVQHRRAQVLRAALAAVEERRDTSVPTDLPGVDATFGDELSLLGALTLRWHTRLTGLVEREQQRTPRDLAGATERAWARAADEMPGLRALLDHHREHPRDDRTAEAMARATATEHALLAVAAGRAGVGDPRAARAGVAVEQAARARRLAGLTALAARAADDGAAVALAAYRPRRGLLGRLRSLVAA
;
A
#
# COMPACT_ATOMS: atom_id res chain seq x y z
N MET A 1 11.12 -13.27 -29.32
CA MET A 1 9.97 -13.77 -28.52
C MET A 1 9.93 -13.28 -27.06
N LYS A 2 11.07 -13.02 -26.37
CA LYS A 2 11.09 -12.52 -24.96
C LYS A 2 10.41 -11.14 -24.74
N GLN A 3 10.51 -10.21 -25.70
CA GLN A 3 9.96 -8.86 -25.52
C GLN A 3 8.42 -8.81 -25.55
N GLN A 4 7.76 -9.63 -26.36
CA GLN A 4 6.30 -9.66 -26.48
C GLN A 4 5.62 -10.22 -25.21
N VAL A 5 6.25 -11.24 -24.60
CA VAL A 5 5.80 -11.83 -23.32
C VAL A 5 5.94 -10.82 -22.17
N GLN A 6 7.06 -10.09 -22.10
CA GLN A 6 7.30 -9.03 -21.12
C GLN A 6 6.28 -7.89 -21.26
N HIS A 7 5.99 -7.46 -22.49
CA HIS A 7 5.01 -6.41 -22.76
C HIS A 7 3.59 -6.81 -22.30
N ARG A 8 3.17 -8.05 -22.62
CA ARG A 8 1.88 -8.60 -22.19
C ARG A 8 1.79 -8.67 -20.66
N ARG A 9 2.83 -9.18 -19.99
CA ARG A 9 2.85 -9.26 -18.51
C ARG A 9 2.72 -7.89 -17.85
N ALA A 10 3.43 -6.89 -18.37
CA ALA A 10 3.34 -5.53 -17.86
C ALA A 10 1.95 -4.90 -18.08
N GLN A 11 1.31 -5.18 -19.22
CA GLN A 11 -0.05 -4.71 -19.50
C GLN A 11 -1.07 -5.31 -18.54
N VAL A 12 -1.03 -6.63 -18.32
CA VAL A 12 -1.93 -7.33 -17.40
C VAL A 12 -1.72 -6.84 -15.96
N LEU A 13 -0.46 -6.65 -15.52
CA LEU A 13 -0.17 -6.10 -14.19
C LEU A 13 -0.73 -4.68 -14.00
N ARG A 14 -0.67 -3.83 -15.04
CA ARG A 14 -1.26 -2.49 -14.98
C ARG A 14 -2.79 -2.55 -14.87
N ALA A 15 -3.44 -3.45 -15.60
CA ALA A 15 -4.88 -3.65 -15.51
C ALA A 15 -5.28 -4.17 -14.12
N ALA A 16 -4.55 -5.14 -13.57
CA ALA A 16 -4.75 -5.63 -12.22
C ALA A 16 -4.60 -4.52 -11.17
N LEU A 17 -3.55 -3.70 -11.28
CA LEU A 17 -3.36 -2.56 -10.38
C LEU A 17 -4.53 -1.57 -10.48
N ALA A 18 -4.99 -1.23 -11.69
CA ALA A 18 -6.12 -0.34 -11.88
C ALA A 18 -7.40 -0.89 -11.22
N ALA A 19 -7.68 -2.19 -11.39
CA ALA A 19 -8.82 -2.84 -10.76
C ALA A 19 -8.74 -2.84 -9.23
N VAL A 20 -7.55 -3.06 -8.65
CA VAL A 20 -7.34 -2.97 -7.20
C VAL A 20 -7.65 -1.56 -6.68
N GLU A 21 -7.18 -0.52 -7.38
CA GLU A 21 -7.43 0.87 -7.00
C GLU A 21 -8.90 1.31 -7.18
N GLU A 22 -9.60 0.72 -8.15
CA GLU A 22 -11.02 0.96 -8.42
C GLU A 22 -11.94 0.25 -7.42
N ARG A 23 -11.76 -1.06 -7.23
CA ARG A 23 -12.64 -1.90 -6.39
C ARG A 23 -12.50 -1.61 -4.92
N ARG A 24 -11.26 -1.45 -4.44
CA ARG A 24 -10.92 -1.23 -3.02
C ARG A 24 -11.58 -2.23 -2.05
N ASP A 25 -11.79 -3.46 -2.51
CA ASP A 25 -12.51 -4.52 -1.78
C ASP A 25 -11.57 -5.62 -1.26
N THR A 26 -10.26 -5.34 -1.23
CA THR A 26 -9.20 -6.26 -0.74
C THR A 26 -9.13 -7.61 -1.44
N SER A 27 -9.81 -7.77 -2.58
CA SER A 27 -9.72 -8.98 -3.40
C SER A 27 -8.58 -8.90 -4.41
N VAL A 28 -7.86 -10.02 -4.63
CA VAL A 28 -6.91 -10.13 -5.74
C VAL A 28 -7.70 -10.27 -7.04
N PRO A 29 -7.45 -9.46 -8.08
CA PRO A 29 -8.28 -9.43 -9.29
C PRO A 29 -7.92 -10.56 -10.27
N THR A 30 -8.14 -11.81 -9.85
CA THR A 30 -7.90 -13.02 -10.66
C THR A 30 -8.89 -13.16 -11.82
N ASP A 31 -10.04 -12.50 -11.73
CA ASP A 31 -11.12 -12.52 -12.72
C ASP A 31 -10.80 -11.70 -14.00
N LEU A 32 -9.71 -10.94 -14.02
CA LEU A 32 -9.37 -10.10 -15.17
C LEU A 32 -8.82 -10.91 -16.36
N PRO A 33 -9.17 -10.52 -17.60
CA PRO A 33 -8.69 -11.20 -18.80
C PRO A 33 -7.15 -11.31 -18.86
N GLY A 34 -6.67 -12.54 -19.01
CA GLY A 34 -5.25 -12.84 -19.19
C GLY A 34 -4.43 -12.90 -17.90
N VAL A 35 -5.03 -12.73 -16.71
CA VAL A 35 -4.32 -12.91 -15.43
C VAL A 35 -3.84 -14.35 -15.27
N ASP A 36 -4.74 -15.33 -15.36
CA ASP A 36 -4.40 -16.75 -15.20
C ASP A 36 -3.30 -17.18 -16.17
N ALA A 37 -3.42 -16.79 -17.45
CA ALA A 37 -2.43 -17.11 -18.47
C ALA A 37 -1.06 -16.44 -18.25
N THR A 38 -1.00 -15.36 -17.46
CA THR A 38 0.22 -14.55 -17.25
C THR A 38 0.91 -14.84 -15.92
N PHE A 39 0.13 -15.09 -14.87
CA PHE A 39 0.62 -15.26 -13.50
C PHE A 39 0.44 -16.69 -13.00
N GLY A 40 -0.44 -17.49 -13.60
CA GLY A 40 -0.70 -18.89 -13.22
C GLY A 40 -1.63 -19.01 -12.01
N ASP A 41 -1.34 -18.29 -10.94
CA ASP A 41 -2.13 -18.30 -9.71
C ASP A 41 -2.24 -16.93 -9.03
N GLU A 42 -3.15 -16.86 -8.05
CA GLU A 42 -3.41 -15.67 -7.23
C GLU A 42 -2.15 -15.20 -6.48
N LEU A 43 -1.38 -16.12 -5.91
CA LEU A 43 -0.18 -15.82 -5.14
C LEU A 43 0.91 -15.16 -6.00
N SER A 44 1.05 -15.60 -7.25
CA SER A 44 1.99 -15.03 -8.22
C SER A 44 1.58 -13.62 -8.66
N LEU A 45 0.28 -13.36 -8.78
CA LEU A 45 -0.23 -12.00 -9.02
C LEU A 45 -0.01 -11.12 -7.79
N LEU A 46 -0.33 -11.60 -6.59
CA LEU A 46 -0.10 -10.88 -5.33
C LEU A 46 1.39 -10.55 -5.13
N GLY A 47 2.29 -11.48 -5.46
CA GLY A 47 3.74 -11.24 -5.46
C GLY A 47 4.18 -10.16 -6.45
N ALA A 48 3.58 -10.11 -7.64
CA ALA A 48 3.85 -9.06 -8.62
C ALA A 48 3.34 -7.68 -8.17
N LEU A 49 2.17 -7.63 -7.54
CA LEU A 49 1.61 -6.43 -6.93
C LEU A 49 2.47 -5.94 -5.74
N THR A 50 2.97 -6.85 -4.92
CA THR A 50 3.93 -6.55 -3.84
C THR A 50 5.22 -5.96 -4.38
N LEU A 51 5.77 -6.54 -5.47
CA LEU A 51 6.96 -5.98 -6.13
C LEU A 51 6.70 -4.57 -6.70
N ARG A 52 5.49 -4.33 -7.23
CA ARG A 52 5.08 -3.01 -7.71
C ARG A 52 5.06 -1.99 -6.58
N TRP A 53 4.52 -2.36 -5.42
CA TRP A 53 4.54 -1.55 -4.20
C TRP A 53 5.98 -1.21 -3.78
N HIS A 54 6.84 -2.23 -3.58
CA HIS A 54 8.23 -2.02 -3.17
C HIS A 54 9.01 -1.13 -4.15
N THR A 55 8.89 -1.38 -5.45
CA THR A 55 9.57 -0.55 -6.47
C THR A 55 9.17 0.92 -6.37
N ARG A 56 7.87 1.19 -6.13
CA ARG A 56 7.40 2.57 -5.98
C ARG A 56 7.90 3.20 -4.69
N LEU A 57 7.85 2.46 -3.58
CA LEU A 57 8.34 2.89 -2.27
C LEU A 57 9.82 3.25 -2.31
N THR A 58 10.68 2.36 -2.83
CA THR A 58 12.13 2.61 -2.95
C THR A 58 12.41 3.89 -3.72
N GLY A 59 11.80 4.07 -4.90
CA GLY A 59 12.01 5.29 -5.69
C GLY A 59 11.49 6.55 -5.00
N LEU A 60 10.47 6.46 -4.14
CA LEU A 60 10.01 7.60 -3.34
C LEU A 60 10.98 7.90 -2.18
N VAL A 61 11.49 6.87 -1.51
CA VAL A 61 12.50 7.00 -0.45
C VAL A 61 13.73 7.73 -0.98
N GLU A 62 14.30 7.27 -2.10
CA GLU A 62 15.47 7.90 -2.73
C GLU A 62 15.22 9.38 -3.03
N ARG A 63 14.06 9.71 -3.62
CA ARG A 63 13.69 11.10 -3.93
C ARG A 63 13.52 11.96 -2.68
N GLU A 64 12.88 11.46 -1.64
CA GLU A 64 12.67 12.22 -0.40
C GLU A 64 13.99 12.40 0.38
N GLN A 65 14.87 11.39 0.39
CA GLN A 65 16.20 11.50 1.00
C GLN A 65 17.08 12.53 0.28
N GLN A 66 17.03 12.60 -1.05
CA GLN A 66 17.74 13.66 -1.80
C GLN A 66 17.25 15.06 -1.43
N ARG A 67 15.95 15.21 -1.14
CA ARG A 67 15.35 16.49 -0.73
C ARG A 67 15.65 16.85 0.71
N THR A 68 15.78 15.87 1.61
CA THR A 68 15.98 16.10 3.03
C THR A 68 17.09 15.21 3.61
N PRO A 69 18.35 15.38 3.17
CA PRO A 69 19.44 14.43 3.48
C PRO A 69 19.82 14.37 4.96
N ARG A 70 19.42 15.37 5.77
CA ARG A 70 19.66 15.40 7.23
C ARG A 70 18.55 14.76 8.07
N ASP A 71 17.43 14.39 7.45
CA ASP A 71 16.25 13.78 8.10
C ASP A 71 15.86 12.49 7.37
N LEU A 72 16.69 11.46 7.50
CA LEU A 72 16.47 10.17 6.82
C LEU A 72 15.20 9.47 7.31
N ALA A 73 14.93 9.52 8.63
CA ALA A 73 13.74 8.92 9.21
C ALA A 73 12.46 9.60 8.71
N GLY A 74 12.38 10.93 8.82
CA GLY A 74 11.21 11.66 8.34
C GLY A 74 11.07 11.61 6.81
N ALA A 75 12.16 11.57 6.05
CA ALA A 75 12.11 11.37 4.60
C ALA A 75 11.51 9.99 4.25
N THR A 76 11.92 8.94 4.96
CA THR A 76 11.39 7.59 4.78
C THR A 76 9.90 7.50 5.15
N GLU A 77 9.50 8.12 6.27
CA GLU A 77 8.09 8.19 6.68
C GLU A 77 7.22 8.94 5.67
N ARG A 78 7.70 10.08 5.14
CA ARG A 78 7.03 10.83 4.08
C ARG A 78 6.90 10.02 2.79
N ALA A 79 7.96 9.32 2.39
CA ALA A 79 7.96 8.47 1.21
C ALA A 79 6.96 7.31 1.34
N TRP A 80 6.90 6.66 2.51
CA TRP A 80 5.93 5.60 2.77
C TRP A 80 4.50 6.13 2.75
N ALA A 81 4.22 7.23 3.46
CA ALA A 81 2.90 7.85 3.47
C ALA A 81 2.44 8.23 2.06
N ARG A 82 3.33 8.82 1.27
CA ARG A 82 3.07 9.17 -0.14
C ARG A 82 2.83 7.93 -1.00
N ALA A 83 3.58 6.85 -0.84
CA ALA A 83 3.33 5.61 -1.57
C ALA A 83 1.93 5.05 -1.26
N ALA A 84 1.51 5.10 0.01
CA ALA A 84 0.19 4.67 0.45
C ALA A 84 -0.93 5.59 -0.08
N ASP A 85 -0.68 6.89 -0.24
CA ASP A 85 -1.64 7.82 -0.85
C ASP A 85 -1.74 7.67 -2.37
N GLU A 86 -0.66 7.29 -3.04
CA GLU A 86 -0.63 7.07 -4.49
C GLU A 86 -1.21 5.70 -4.90
N MET A 87 -1.18 4.70 -4.01
CA MET A 87 -1.72 3.36 -4.27
C MET A 87 -2.50 2.82 -3.05
N PRO A 88 -3.58 3.51 -2.62
CA PRO A 88 -4.32 3.16 -1.41
C PRO A 88 -5.04 1.80 -1.51
N GLY A 89 -5.55 1.43 -2.69
CA GLY A 89 -6.16 0.13 -2.91
C GLY A 89 -5.14 -1.00 -2.77
N LEU A 90 -3.95 -0.82 -3.37
CA LEU A 90 -2.87 -1.79 -3.26
C LEU A 90 -2.36 -1.91 -1.83
N ARG A 91 -2.16 -0.79 -1.11
CA ARG A 91 -1.75 -0.86 0.29
C ARG A 91 -2.77 -1.61 1.15
N ALA A 92 -4.07 -1.35 0.96
CA ALA A 92 -5.13 -2.03 1.69
C ALA A 92 -5.19 -3.53 1.35
N LEU A 93 -5.00 -3.90 0.09
CA LEU A 93 -4.89 -5.30 -0.35
C LEU A 93 -3.73 -6.02 0.36
N LEU A 94 -2.53 -5.43 0.34
CA LEU A 94 -1.35 -6.03 0.99
C LEU A 94 -1.52 -6.13 2.51
N ASP A 95 -2.10 -5.12 3.15
CA ASP A 95 -2.45 -5.15 4.57
C ASP A 95 -3.42 -6.30 4.89
N HIS A 96 -4.48 -6.44 4.08
CA HIS A 96 -5.46 -7.50 4.26
C HIS A 96 -4.84 -8.90 4.18
N HIS A 97 -4.06 -9.19 3.14
CA HIS A 97 -3.44 -10.52 2.97
C HIS A 97 -2.31 -10.79 3.99
N ARG A 98 -1.71 -9.75 4.58
CA ARG A 98 -0.79 -9.90 5.70
C ARG A 98 -1.53 -10.32 6.98
N GLU A 99 -2.71 -9.75 7.23
CA GLU A 99 -3.50 -10.01 8.44
C GLU A 99 -4.38 -11.26 8.33
N HIS A 100 -4.87 -11.55 7.13
CA HIS A 100 -5.83 -12.62 6.83
C HIS A 100 -5.33 -13.45 5.63
N PRO A 101 -4.17 -14.13 5.75
CA PRO A 101 -3.69 -14.98 4.67
C PRO A 101 -4.69 -16.12 4.43
N ARG A 102 -4.96 -16.41 3.15
CA ARG A 102 -5.92 -17.46 2.76
C ARG A 102 -5.42 -18.87 3.10
N ASP A 103 -4.11 -19.07 3.04
CA ASP A 103 -3.42 -20.34 3.29
C ASP A 103 -1.99 -20.10 3.79
N ASP A 104 -1.31 -21.18 4.21
CA ASP A 104 0.05 -21.13 4.77
C ASP A 104 1.07 -20.59 3.76
N ARG A 105 0.92 -20.92 2.47
CA ARG A 105 1.83 -20.42 1.42
C ARG A 105 1.75 -18.90 1.29
N THR A 106 0.54 -18.37 1.32
CA THR A 106 0.28 -16.92 1.31
C THR A 106 0.80 -16.29 2.59
N ALA A 107 0.56 -16.91 3.74
CA ALA A 107 1.05 -16.43 5.04
C ALA A 107 2.59 -16.27 5.03
N GLU A 108 3.30 -17.31 4.60
CA GLU A 108 4.76 -17.27 4.50
C GLU A 108 5.26 -16.22 3.50
N ALA A 109 4.63 -16.14 2.32
CA ALA A 109 5.02 -15.16 1.30
C ALA A 109 4.83 -13.73 1.79
N MET A 110 3.70 -13.44 2.44
CA MET A 110 3.40 -12.12 3.01
C MET A 110 4.30 -11.79 4.19
N ALA A 111 4.66 -12.77 5.03
CA ALA A 111 5.62 -12.58 6.11
C ALA A 111 7.02 -12.22 5.56
N ARG A 112 7.50 -12.93 4.54
CA ARG A 112 8.79 -12.63 3.87
C ARG A 112 8.78 -11.25 3.21
N ALA A 113 7.70 -10.90 2.50
CA ALA A 113 7.54 -9.60 1.87
C ALA A 113 7.53 -8.46 2.92
N THR A 114 6.78 -8.64 4.01
CA THR A 114 6.69 -7.68 5.12
C THR A 114 8.05 -7.48 5.77
N ALA A 115 8.78 -8.56 6.06
CA ALA A 115 10.13 -8.47 6.62
C ALA A 115 11.10 -7.73 5.69
N THR A 116 10.96 -7.93 4.37
CA THR A 116 11.75 -7.22 3.34
C THR A 116 11.43 -5.72 3.34
N GLU A 117 10.14 -5.34 3.35
CA GLU A 117 9.72 -3.95 3.46
C GLU A 117 10.30 -3.31 4.74
N HIS A 118 10.16 -3.97 5.88
CA HIS A 118 10.65 -3.44 7.15
C HIS A 118 12.17 -3.29 7.16
N ALA A 119 12.91 -4.26 6.64
CA ALA A 119 14.36 -4.13 6.52
C ALA A 119 14.76 -2.93 5.64
N LEU A 120 14.07 -2.74 4.50
CA LEU A 120 14.25 -1.56 3.64
C LEU A 120 13.98 -0.26 4.40
N LEU A 121 12.86 -0.18 5.12
CA LEU A 121 12.48 1.01 5.88
C LEU A 121 13.50 1.34 6.99
N ALA A 122 13.99 0.31 7.70
CA ALA A 122 14.98 0.50 8.76
C ALA A 122 16.31 1.03 8.21
N VAL A 123 16.79 0.47 7.10
CA VAL A 123 18.03 0.92 6.44
C VAL A 123 17.85 2.33 5.90
N ALA A 124 16.75 2.60 5.20
CA ALA A 124 16.45 3.92 4.65
C ALA A 124 16.32 5.01 5.73
N ALA A 125 15.76 4.67 6.89
CA ALA A 125 15.63 5.57 8.02
C ALA A 125 16.93 5.73 8.83
N GLY A 126 18.03 5.07 8.44
CA GLY A 126 19.30 5.09 9.16
C GLY A 126 19.27 4.38 10.51
N ARG A 127 18.31 3.44 10.71
CA ARG A 127 18.11 2.72 11.97
C ARG A 127 18.72 1.32 12.02
N ALA A 128 19.22 0.84 10.88
CA ALA A 128 19.94 -0.42 10.76
C ALA A 128 20.93 -0.37 9.59
N GLY A 129 21.96 -1.22 9.63
CA GLY A 129 22.86 -1.44 8.51
C GLY A 129 22.27 -2.40 7.47
N VAL A 130 22.80 -2.36 6.25
CA VAL A 130 22.47 -3.36 5.21
C VAL A 130 22.88 -4.75 5.72
N GLY A 131 21.97 -5.71 5.61
CA GLY A 131 22.21 -7.09 6.06
C GLY A 131 22.07 -7.32 7.57
N ASP A 132 21.71 -6.31 8.35
CA ASP A 132 21.43 -6.49 9.78
C ASP A 132 20.19 -7.37 9.98
N PRO A 133 20.29 -8.55 10.62
CA PRO A 133 19.15 -9.45 10.85
C PRO A 133 18.09 -8.84 11.78
N ARG A 134 18.40 -7.74 12.48
CA ARG A 134 17.46 -7.01 13.35
C ARG A 134 16.71 -5.90 12.60
N ALA A 135 17.08 -5.59 11.35
CA ALA A 135 16.51 -4.48 10.57
C ALA A 135 14.98 -4.58 10.47
N ALA A 136 14.42 -5.77 10.24
CA ALA A 136 12.96 -5.94 10.16
C ALA A 136 12.24 -5.47 11.43
N ARG A 137 12.78 -5.73 12.63
CA ARG A 137 12.17 -5.26 13.89
C ARG A 137 12.19 -3.74 14.01
N ALA A 138 13.30 -3.10 13.64
CA ALA A 138 13.40 -1.64 13.63
C ALA A 138 12.45 -1.00 12.60
N GLY A 139 12.25 -1.66 11.46
CA GLY A 139 11.37 -1.20 10.38
C GLY A 139 9.90 -1.16 10.75
N VAL A 140 9.44 -2.04 11.65
CA VAL A 140 8.08 -1.98 12.20
C VAL A 140 7.80 -0.59 12.79
N ALA A 141 8.73 -0.06 13.61
CA ALA A 141 8.55 1.25 14.22
C ALA A 141 8.50 2.39 13.19
N VAL A 142 9.27 2.27 12.11
CA VAL A 142 9.25 3.25 10.99
C VAL A 142 7.91 3.19 10.25
N GLU A 143 7.40 2.00 9.94
CA GLU A 143 6.07 1.83 9.31
C GLU A 143 4.97 2.44 10.19
N GLN A 144 4.99 2.18 11.50
CA GLN A 144 3.98 2.73 12.42
C GLN A 144 4.04 4.25 12.53
N ALA A 145 5.25 4.83 12.59
CA ALA A 145 5.42 6.29 12.57
C ALA A 145 4.89 6.89 11.25
N ALA A 146 5.16 6.25 10.11
CA ALA A 146 4.65 6.69 8.81
C ALA A 146 3.11 6.61 8.73
N ARG A 147 2.49 5.55 9.25
CA ARG A 147 1.03 5.41 9.35
C ARG A 147 0.42 6.50 10.22
N ALA A 148 0.98 6.76 11.40
CA ALA A 148 0.52 7.81 12.29
C ALA A 148 0.63 9.20 11.64
N ARG A 149 1.77 9.48 10.99
CA ARG A 149 1.98 10.72 10.23
C ARG A 149 0.94 10.90 9.13
N ARG A 150 0.67 9.85 8.36
CA ARG A 150 -0.33 9.87 7.28
C ARG A 150 -1.73 10.16 7.84
N LEU A 151 -2.13 9.47 8.91
CA LEU A 151 -3.41 9.68 9.55
C LEU A 151 -3.57 11.13 10.03
N ALA A 152 -2.56 11.67 10.73
CA ALA A 152 -2.57 13.06 11.18
C ALA A 152 -2.72 14.06 10.01
N GLY A 153 -2.05 13.80 8.88
CA GLY A 153 -2.20 14.60 7.66
C GLY A 153 -3.62 14.58 7.09
N LEU A 154 -4.23 13.39 7.00
CA LEU A 154 -5.62 13.23 6.52
C LEU A 154 -6.62 13.93 7.45
N THR A 155 -6.44 13.82 8.77
CA THR A 155 -7.28 14.49 9.75
C THR A 155 -7.18 16.02 9.64
N ALA A 156 -5.97 16.55 9.48
CA ALA A 156 -5.76 17.99 9.31
C ALA A 156 -6.41 18.53 8.01
N LEU A 157 -6.36 17.77 6.91
CA LEU A 157 -7.04 18.12 5.67
C LEU A 157 -8.57 18.13 5.82
N ALA A 158 -9.11 17.14 6.53
CA ALA A 158 -10.56 17.06 6.80
C ALA A 158 -11.05 18.23 7.66
N ALA A 159 -10.27 18.62 8.69
CA ALA A 159 -10.59 19.78 9.53
C ALA A 159 -10.63 21.08 8.71
N ARG A 160 -9.61 21.32 7.88
CA ARG A 160 -9.57 22.49 6.99
C ARG A 160 -10.75 22.53 6.01
N ALA A 161 -11.14 21.39 5.44
CA ALA A 161 -12.31 21.33 4.55
C ALA A 161 -13.63 21.64 5.28
N ALA A 162 -13.74 21.29 6.57
CA ALA A 162 -14.89 21.64 7.39
C ALA A 162 -14.92 23.15 7.70
N ASP A 163 -13.75 23.74 7.99
CA ASP A 163 -13.60 25.18 8.25
C ASP A 163 -13.85 26.03 6.99
N ASP A 164 -13.44 25.54 5.81
CA ASP A 164 -13.63 26.22 4.51
C ASP A 164 -15.09 26.17 3.99
N GLY A 165 -16.06 25.65 4.76
CA GLY A 165 -17.48 25.66 4.41
C GLY A 165 -17.92 24.60 3.38
N ALA A 166 -17.08 23.60 3.09
CA ALA A 166 -17.43 22.49 2.19
C ALA A 166 -18.35 21.43 2.85
N ALA A 167 -18.81 21.66 4.08
CA ALA A 167 -19.71 20.76 4.79
C ALA A 167 -21.12 20.66 4.15
N VAL A 168 -21.55 21.64 3.34
CA VAL A 168 -22.85 21.59 2.66
C VAL A 168 -22.85 20.65 1.44
N ALA A 169 -21.70 20.41 0.81
CA ALA A 169 -21.60 19.54 -0.38
C ALA A 169 -21.49 18.03 -0.04
N LEU A 170 -20.87 17.68 1.09
CA LEU A 170 -20.78 16.29 1.57
C LEU A 170 -22.12 15.79 2.15
N ALA A 171 -22.96 16.68 2.69
CA ALA A 171 -24.32 16.35 3.14
C ALA A 171 -25.28 16.08 1.95
N ALA A 172 -25.03 16.68 0.79
CA ALA A 172 -25.78 16.46 -0.45
C ALA A 172 -25.30 15.24 -1.27
N TYR A 173 -24.13 14.67 -0.94
CA TYR A 173 -23.67 13.43 -1.54
C TYR A 173 -24.42 12.24 -0.93
N ARG A 174 -25.48 11.77 -1.61
CA ARG A 174 -26.05 10.44 -1.35
C ARG A 174 -24.97 9.39 -1.67
N PRO A 175 -24.42 8.66 -0.70
CA PRO A 175 -23.46 7.62 -1.01
C PRO A 175 -24.19 6.47 -1.69
N ARG A 176 -23.78 6.15 -2.93
CA ARG A 176 -23.96 4.80 -3.46
C ARG A 176 -23.27 3.85 -2.48
N ARG A 177 -24.03 2.87 -1.99
CA ARG A 177 -23.69 1.92 -0.92
C ARG A 177 -22.22 1.48 -0.97
N GLY A 178 -21.43 2.01 -0.05
CA GLY A 178 -20.04 1.62 0.21
C GLY A 178 -19.77 1.68 1.72
N LEU A 179 -18.88 0.81 2.18
CA LEU A 179 -18.46 0.43 3.55
C LEU A 179 -18.85 1.34 4.74
N LEU A 180 -18.78 2.67 4.62
CA LEU A 180 -19.14 3.64 5.67
C LEU A 180 -20.60 3.55 6.11
N GLY A 181 -21.51 3.12 5.23
CA GLY A 181 -22.91 2.89 5.60
C GLY A 181 -23.11 1.71 6.57
N ARG A 182 -22.20 0.73 6.57
CA ARG A 182 -22.28 -0.47 7.43
C ARG A 182 -21.68 -0.24 8.82
N LEU A 183 -20.70 0.65 8.94
CA LEU A 183 -20.11 1.01 10.23
C LEU A 183 -21.06 1.85 11.09
N ARG A 184 -21.90 2.68 10.47
CA ARG A 184 -22.92 3.46 11.20
C ARG A 184 -24.05 2.60 11.79
N SER A 185 -24.39 1.47 11.17
CA SER A 185 -25.44 0.58 11.69
C SER A 185 -25.01 -0.30 12.87
N LEU A 186 -23.70 -0.40 13.15
CA LEU A 186 -23.18 -1.21 14.25
C LEU A 186 -22.98 -0.43 15.56
N VAL A 187 -23.06 0.90 15.52
CA VAL A 187 -22.94 1.76 16.71
C VAL A 187 -24.32 2.26 17.17
N ALA A 188 -25.38 1.96 16.41
CA ALA A 188 -26.76 2.33 16.72
C ALA A 188 -27.61 1.14 17.22
N ALA A 189 -26.98 0.02 17.61
CA ALA A 189 -27.59 -1.12 18.28
C ALA A 189 -26.88 -1.32 19.63
#